data_AF-A0A7G2JZK1-F1
#
_entry.id   AF-A0A7G2JZK1-F1
#
_cell.length_a   1.000
_cell.length_b   1.000
_cell.length_c   1.000
_cell.angle_alpha   90.00
_cell.angle_beta   90.00
_cell.angle_gamma   90.00
#
_symmetry.space_group_name_H-M   'P 1'
#
loop_
_entity.id
_entity.type
_entity.pdbx_description
1 polymer ?
#
loop_
_entity_poly.entity_id
_entity_poly.type
_entity_poly.pdbx_seq_one_letter_code
_entity_poly.pdbx_strand_id
1 'polypeptide(L)'
;NYLTLNKKVPADILNALQRIDDVDRLADTMAAHLPVSIRHKQNALELANLQERLEYLLGMMESEADILQVEKRIRGRVKKQMEKSQRNYYLNEQIKAIRKEMDGGENEDTIDEVEQLHQKVEAAGMPADVRDKVENE
;
A
#
# COMPACT_ATOMS: atom_id res chain seq x y z
N ASN A 1 -0.40 7.77 18.68
CA ASN A 1 -0.11 7.34 17.29
C ASN A 1 -1.23 6.56 16.62
N TYR A 2 -2.02 5.74 17.33
CA TYR A 2 -3.10 4.95 16.72
C TYR A 2 -4.15 5.78 15.95
N LEU A 3 -4.70 6.83 16.57
CA LEU A 3 -5.76 7.65 15.96
C LEU A 3 -5.34 8.38 14.68
N THR A 4 -4.06 8.71 14.53
CA THR A 4 -3.54 9.35 13.30
C THR A 4 -3.31 8.34 12.17
N LEU A 5 -3.16 7.05 12.51
CA LEU A 5 -3.03 5.95 11.56
C LEU A 5 -4.41 5.43 11.13
N ASN A 6 -5.34 5.31 12.08
CA ASN A 6 -6.67 4.77 11.84
C ASN A 6 -7.66 5.85 11.38
N LYS A 7 -7.77 6.05 10.07
CA LYS A 7 -8.70 7.01 9.45
C LYS A 7 -10.19 6.66 9.61
N LYS A 8 -10.53 5.47 10.12
CA LYS A 8 -11.93 5.08 10.33
C LYS A 8 -12.51 5.65 11.62
N VAL A 9 -11.66 6.10 12.55
CA VAL A 9 -12.08 6.75 13.78
C VAL A 9 -12.19 8.26 13.53
N PRO A 10 -13.37 8.87 13.70
CA PRO A 10 -13.51 10.33 13.60
C PRO A 10 -12.55 11.07 14.53
N ALA A 11 -11.96 12.17 14.04
CA ALA A 11 -11.01 12.98 14.82
C ALA A 11 -11.65 13.57 16.10
N ASP A 12 -12.95 13.84 16.06
CA ASP A 12 -13.71 14.42 17.17
C ASP A 12 -13.83 13.48 18.38
N ILE A 13 -13.61 12.17 18.19
CA ILE A 13 -13.68 11.18 19.27
C ILE A 13 -12.58 11.41 20.30
N LEU A 14 -11.39 11.89 19.89
CA LEU A 14 -10.33 12.19 20.85
C LEU A 14 -10.77 13.23 21.89
N ASN A 15 -11.44 14.29 21.43
CA ASN A 15 -11.96 15.34 22.30
C ASN A 15 -13.08 14.81 23.22
N ALA A 16 -13.90 13.89 22.71
CA ALA A 16 -14.93 13.23 23.51
C ALA A 16 -14.32 12.34 24.60
N LEU A 17 -13.31 11.52 24.27
CA LEU A 17 -12.61 10.64 25.21
C LEU A 17 -11.88 11.42 26.30
N GLN A 18 -11.25 12.56 25.98
CA GLN A 18 -10.57 13.41 26.95
C GLN A 18 -11.49 14.05 27.99
N ARG A 19 -12.80 14.11 27.72
CA ARG A 19 -13.81 14.67 28.65
C ARG A 19 -14.41 13.62 29.57
N ILE A 20 -14.03 12.35 29.43
CA ILE A 20 -14.55 11.27 30.26
C ILE A 20 -13.65 11.16 31.50
N ASP A 21 -14.18 11.55 32.65
CA ASP A 21 -13.47 11.42 33.94
C ASP A 21 -13.54 10.00 34.52
N ASP A 22 -14.61 9.27 34.16
CA ASP A 22 -14.83 7.89 34.60
C ASP A 22 -14.04 6.90 33.74
N VAL A 23 -13.04 6.27 34.34
CA VAL A 23 -12.10 5.38 33.65
C VAL A 23 -12.79 4.12 33.12
N ASP A 24 -13.85 3.62 33.79
CA ASP A 24 -14.65 2.50 33.29
C ASP A 24 -15.35 2.88 32.00
N ARG A 25 -16.01 4.04 32.00
CA ARG A 25 -16.70 4.58 30.82
C ARG A 25 -15.72 4.90 29.70
N LEU A 26 -14.51 5.34 30.02
CA LEU A 26 -13.46 5.57 29.04
C LEU A 26 -13.08 4.27 28.33
N ALA A 27 -12.81 3.20 29.10
CA ALA A 27 -12.45 1.89 28.56
C ALA A 27 -13.53 1.34 27.62
N ASP A 28 -14.80 1.41 28.04
CA ASP A 28 -15.93 0.92 27.23
C ASP A 28 -16.12 1.76 25.95
N THR A 29 -15.96 3.08 26.04
CA THR A 29 -16.04 3.97 24.88
C THR A 29 -14.90 3.71 23.90
N MET A 30 -13.68 3.46 24.40
CA MET A 30 -12.55 3.05 23.56
C MET A 30 -12.80 1.71 22.86
N ALA A 31 -13.31 0.71 23.59
CA ALA A 31 -13.66 -0.61 23.06
C ALA A 31 -14.72 -0.53 21.94
N ALA A 32 -15.71 0.36 22.07
CA ALA A 32 -16.75 0.57 21.06
C ALA A 32 -16.17 1.03 19.72
N HIS A 33 -15.17 1.92 19.76
CA HIS A 33 -14.54 2.52 18.57
C HIS A 33 -13.38 1.71 17.98
N LEU A 34 -12.95 0.63 18.63
CA LEU A 34 -11.97 -0.29 18.05
C LEU A 34 -12.60 -1.14 16.94
N PRO A 35 -11.98 -1.22 15.74
CA PRO A 35 -12.46 -2.02 14.62
C PRO A 35 -12.08 -3.51 14.78
N VAL A 36 -12.26 -4.07 15.97
CA VAL A 36 -11.96 -5.47 16.28
C VAL A 36 -13.20 -6.36 16.18
N SER A 37 -12.99 -7.67 16.10
CA SER A 37 -14.08 -8.64 16.05
C SER A 37 -14.95 -8.59 17.31
N ILE A 38 -16.22 -9.02 17.17
CA ILE A 38 -17.17 -9.09 18.29
C ILE A 38 -16.61 -9.93 19.44
N ARG A 39 -15.89 -11.00 19.13
CA ARG A 39 -15.25 -11.87 20.13
C ARG A 39 -14.28 -11.09 21.03
N HIS A 40 -13.48 -10.21 20.45
CA HIS A 40 -12.56 -9.36 21.22
C HIS A 40 -13.31 -8.34 22.08
N LYS A 41 -14.42 -7.78 21.57
CA LYS A 41 -15.28 -6.88 22.35
C LYS A 41 -15.92 -7.60 23.54
N GLN A 42 -16.36 -8.84 23.35
CA GLN A 42 -16.91 -9.68 24.42
C GLN A 42 -15.86 -10.00 25.48
N ASN A 43 -14.65 -10.41 25.07
CA ASN A 43 -13.55 -10.66 26.01
C ASN A 43 -13.23 -9.42 26.86
N ALA A 44 -13.21 -8.23 26.25
CA ALA A 44 -12.99 -6.99 26.99
C ALA A 44 -14.11 -6.69 28.01
N LEU A 45 -15.37 -7.03 27.68
CA LEU A 45 -16.52 -6.86 28.57
C LEU A 45 -16.50 -7.82 29.77
N GLU A 46 -15.94 -9.02 29.60
CA GLU A 46 -15.84 -10.04 30.64
C GLU A 46 -14.72 -9.77 31.65
N LEU A 47 -13.79 -8.87 31.33
CA LEU A 47 -12.71 -8.45 32.24
C LEU A 47 -13.26 -7.48 33.30
N ALA A 48 -13.57 -8.03 34.48
CA ALA A 48 -14.04 -7.25 35.62
C ALA A 48 -12.97 -6.32 36.22
N ASN A 49 -11.69 -6.66 36.06
CA ASN A 49 -10.59 -5.81 36.50
C ASN A 49 -10.33 -4.72 35.44
N LEU A 50 -10.49 -3.47 35.85
CA LEU A 50 -10.29 -2.30 34.99
C LEU A 50 -8.88 -2.23 34.40
N GLN A 51 -7.85 -2.54 35.19
CA GLN A 51 -6.47 -2.50 34.73
C GLN A 51 -6.22 -3.56 33.65
N GLU A 52 -6.66 -4.80 33.88
CA GLU A 52 -6.54 -5.88 32.89
C GLU A 52 -7.29 -5.55 31.60
N ARG A 53 -8.50 -4.97 31.73
CA ARG A 53 -9.29 -4.51 30.58
C ARG A 53 -8.55 -3.43 29.78
N LEU A 54 -7.95 -2.43 30.44
CA LEU A 54 -7.19 -1.39 29.77
C LEU A 54 -5.92 -1.93 29.09
N GLU A 55 -5.19 -2.82 29.74
CA GLU A 55 -4.02 -3.49 29.16
C GLU A 55 -4.40 -4.32 27.92
N TYR A 56 -5.53 -5.03 27.99
CA TYR A 56 -6.07 -5.78 26.86
C TYR A 56 -6.44 -4.86 25.68
N LEU A 57 -7.16 -3.76 25.94
CA LEU A 57 -7.51 -2.78 24.91
C LEU A 57 -6.27 -2.13 24.29
N LEU A 58 -5.27 -1.80 25.10
CA LEU A 58 -4.01 -1.22 24.64
C LEU A 58 -3.26 -2.17 23.71
N GLY A 59 -3.13 -3.45 24.09
CA GLY A 59 -2.48 -4.46 23.24
C GLY A 59 -3.18 -4.65 21.90
N MET A 60 -4.52 -4.59 21.89
CA MET A 60 -5.27 -4.62 20.63
C MET A 60 -5.02 -3.38 19.76
N MET A 61 -4.96 -2.20 20.37
CA MET A 61 -4.64 -0.96 19.66
C MET A 61 -3.22 -0.98 19.06
N GLU A 62 -2.24 -1.53 19.78
CA GLU A 62 -0.87 -1.68 19.30
C GLU A 62 -0.80 -2.64 18.10
N SER A 63 -1.41 -3.82 18.21
CA SER A 63 -1.45 -4.78 17.10
C SER A 63 -2.09 -4.20 15.84
N GLU A 64 -3.20 -3.47 16.00
CA GLU A 64 -3.87 -2.82 14.88
C GLU A 64 -3.03 -1.65 14.32
N ALA A 65 -2.30 -0.91 15.17
CA ALA A 65 -1.38 0.14 14.71
C ALA A 65 -0.28 -0.43 13.81
N ASP A 66 0.28 -1.58 14.18
CA ASP A 66 1.33 -2.26 13.42
C ASP A 66 0.84 -2.70 12.04
N ILE A 67 -0.36 -3.30 11.99
CA ILE A 67 -1.02 -3.69 10.74
C ILE A 67 -1.20 -2.45 9.84
N LEU A 68 -1.76 -1.37 10.38
CA LEU A 68 -1.98 -0.12 9.62
C LEU A 68 -0.67 0.49 9.12
N GLN A 69 0.43 0.38 9.88
CA GLN A 69 1.73 0.87 9.47
C GLN A 69 2.35 0.01 8.35
N VAL A 70 2.18 -1.30 8.40
CA VAL A 70 2.55 -2.22 7.31
C VAL A 70 1.75 -1.89 6.05
N GLU A 71 0.43 -1.76 6.15
CA GLU A 71 -0.43 -1.39 5.02
C GLU A 71 -0.04 -0.06 4.40
N LYS A 72 0.25 0.96 5.23
CA LYS A 72 0.71 2.28 4.76
C LYS A 72 2.02 2.16 3.96
N ARG A 73 2.98 1.34 4.42
CA ARG A 73 4.23 1.07 3.71
C ARG A 73 3.99 0.36 2.38
N ILE A 74 3.12 -0.64 2.35
CA ILE A 74 2.75 -1.37 1.12
C ILE A 74 2.10 -0.40 0.13
N ARG A 75 1.09 0.36 0.56
CA ARG A 75 0.39 1.34 -0.28
C ARG A 75 1.34 2.38 -0.86
N GLY A 76 2.32 2.85 -0.08
CA GLY A 76 3.36 3.76 -0.54
C GLY A 76 4.26 3.15 -1.62
N ARG A 77 4.65 1.87 -1.49
CA ARG A 77 5.43 1.16 -2.52
C ARG A 77 4.64 0.97 -3.81
N VAL A 78 3.40 0.50 -3.71
CA VAL A 78 2.50 0.30 -4.86
C VAL A 78 2.29 1.62 -5.60
N LYS A 79 2.02 2.72 -4.88
CA LYS A 79 1.84 4.04 -5.50
C LYS A 79 3.08 4.49 -6.29
N LYS A 80 4.28 4.37 -5.70
CA LYS A 80 5.54 4.72 -6.39
C LYS A 80 5.78 3.87 -7.64
N GLN A 81 5.52 2.57 -7.55
CA GLN A 81 5.66 1.65 -8.68
C GLN A 81 4.68 2.01 -9.81
N MET A 82 3.42 2.30 -9.46
CA MET A 82 2.40 2.69 -10.43
C MET A 82 2.73 4.02 -11.13
N GLU A 83 3.19 5.02 -10.38
CA GLU A 83 3.65 6.30 -10.95
C GLU A 83 4.84 6.11 -11.92
N LYS A 84 5.79 5.22 -11.59
CA LYS A 84 6.91 4.88 -12.49
C LYS A 84 6.41 4.18 -13.75
N SER A 85 5.54 3.18 -13.62
CA SER A 85 4.98 2.45 -14.76
C SER A 85 4.18 3.37 -15.68
N GLN A 86 3.33 4.24 -15.13
CA GLN A 86 2.55 5.20 -15.91
C GLN A 86 3.45 6.22 -16.63
N ARG A 87 4.51 6.72 -15.96
CA ARG A 87 5.49 7.61 -16.58
C ARG A 87 6.21 6.92 -17.73
N ASN A 88 6.71 5.70 -17.53
CA ASN A 88 7.41 4.96 -18.56
C ASN A 88 6.52 4.67 -19.77
N TYR A 89 5.28 4.23 -19.52
CA TYR A 89 4.28 4.03 -20.56
C TYR A 89 4.05 5.31 -21.38
N TYR A 90 3.82 6.43 -20.70
CA TYR A 90 3.62 7.72 -21.35
C TYR A 90 4.82 8.17 -22.19
N LEU A 91 6.05 8.02 -21.66
CA LEU A 91 7.28 8.36 -22.38
C LEU A 91 7.50 7.46 -23.61
N ASN A 92 7.20 6.16 -23.50
CA ASN A 92 7.31 5.25 -24.64
C ASN A 92 6.31 5.60 -25.74
N GLU A 93 5.08 5.95 -25.40
CA GLU A 93 4.10 6.43 -26.38
C GLU A 93 4.53 7.75 -27.03
N GLN A 94 5.15 8.66 -26.27
CA GLN A 94 5.74 9.87 -26.86
C GLN A 94 6.88 9.54 -27.84
N ILE A 95 7.77 8.61 -27.49
CA ILE A 95 8.87 8.20 -28.38
C ILE A 95 8.32 7.57 -29.66
N LYS A 96 7.28 6.72 -29.56
CA LYS A 96 6.61 6.13 -30.72
C LYS A 96 5.98 7.21 -31.61
N ALA A 97 5.31 8.21 -31.02
CA ALA A 97 4.74 9.32 -31.76
C ALA A 97 5.81 10.18 -32.46
N ILE A 98 6.90 10.53 -31.76
CA ILE A 98 8.02 11.30 -32.35
C ILE A 98 8.66 10.53 -33.50
N ARG A 99 8.94 9.24 -33.32
CA ARG A 99 9.51 8.40 -34.38
C ARG A 99 8.60 8.35 -35.61
N LYS A 100 7.29 8.23 -35.40
CA LYS A 100 6.30 8.28 -36.49
C LYS A 100 6.30 9.62 -37.23
N GLU A 101 6.46 10.74 -36.52
CA GLU A 101 6.59 12.06 -37.16
C GLU A 101 7.93 12.24 -37.88
N MET A 102 9.04 11.72 -37.33
CA MET A 102 10.37 11.82 -37.92
C MET A 102 10.52 11.00 -39.19
N ASP A 103 9.93 9.80 -39.23
CA ASP A 103 10.12 8.84 -40.33
C ASP A 103 9.13 9.05 -41.50
N GLY A 104 8.48 10.23 -41.55
CA GLY A 104 7.56 10.62 -42.62
C GLY A 104 6.31 9.75 -42.79
N GLY A 105 6.11 8.76 -41.92
CA GLY A 105 5.05 7.76 -42.01
C GLY A 105 5.31 6.61 -42.99
N GLU A 106 6.55 6.39 -43.46
CA GLU A 106 6.81 5.42 -44.55
C GLU A 106 7.29 4.02 -44.14
N ASN A 107 7.69 3.76 -42.88
CA ASN A 107 8.13 2.40 -42.48
C ASN A 107 7.55 1.96 -41.13
N GLU A 108 6.34 1.36 -41.17
CA GLU A 108 5.74 0.69 -40.00
C GLU A 108 6.49 -0.62 -39.65
N ASP A 109 7.19 -1.22 -40.62
CA ASP A 109 7.80 -2.56 -40.53
C ASP A 109 9.10 -2.64 -39.68
N THR A 110 9.88 -1.56 -39.57
CA THR A 110 11.19 -1.60 -38.86
C THR A 110 11.03 -1.57 -37.34
N ILE A 111 9.90 -1.05 -36.84
CA ILE A 111 9.61 -0.93 -35.40
C ILE A 111 9.24 -2.30 -34.82
N ASP A 112 8.50 -3.10 -35.58
CA ASP A 112 8.04 -4.41 -35.13
C ASP A 112 9.22 -5.41 -35.05
N GLU A 113 10.23 -5.31 -35.91
CA GLU A 113 11.41 -6.18 -35.84
C GLU A 113 12.22 -6.01 -34.55
N VAL A 114 12.47 -4.77 -34.11
CA VAL A 114 13.25 -4.52 -32.88
C VAL A 114 12.48 -4.98 -31.64
N GLU A 115 11.18 -4.69 -31.57
CA GLU A 115 10.33 -5.12 -30.46
C GLU A 115 10.14 -6.66 -30.45
N GLN A 116 10.00 -7.28 -31.63
CA GLN A 116 9.95 -8.75 -31.79
C GLN A 116 11.29 -9.41 -31.41
N LEU A 117 12.43 -8.81 -31.75
CA LEU A 117 13.75 -9.30 -31.34
C LEU A 117 13.90 -9.22 -29.83
N HIS A 118 13.48 -8.12 -29.20
CA HIS A 118 13.51 -7.96 -27.76
C HIS A 118 12.61 -8.97 -27.03
N GLN A 119 11.41 -9.24 -27.57
CA GLN A 119 10.51 -10.28 -27.05
C GLN A 119 11.09 -11.70 -27.22
N LYS A 120 11.78 -11.98 -28.34
CA LYS A 120 12.47 -13.27 -28.55
C LYS A 120 13.62 -13.47 -27.55
N VAL A 121 14.37 -12.41 -27.23
CA VAL A 121 15.44 -12.45 -26.23
C VAL A 121 14.88 -12.74 -24.83
N GLU A 122 13.77 -12.10 -24.45
CA GLU A 122 13.12 -12.38 -23.16
C GLU A 122 12.48 -13.78 -23.11
N ALA A 123 11.85 -14.24 -24.18
CA ALA A 123 11.24 -15.57 -24.27
C ALA A 123 12.26 -16.71 -24.28
N ALA A 124 13.49 -16.46 -24.74
CA ALA A 124 14.56 -17.45 -24.78
C ALA A 124 15.13 -17.81 -23.40
N GLY A 125 14.75 -17.09 -22.32
CA GLY A 125 15.14 -17.43 -20.96
C GLY A 125 16.66 -17.45 -20.75
N MET A 126 17.37 -16.51 -21.36
CA MET A 126 18.84 -16.51 -21.36
C MET A 126 19.40 -16.25 -19.95
N PRO A 127 20.49 -16.95 -19.54
CA PRO A 127 21.23 -16.64 -18.32
C PRO A 127 21.76 -15.19 -18.34
N ALA A 128 21.87 -14.56 -17.17
CA ALA A 128 22.22 -13.14 -17.02
C ALA A 128 23.48 -12.72 -17.80
N ASP A 129 24.52 -13.55 -17.77
CA ASP A 129 25.80 -13.30 -18.44
C ASP A 129 25.70 -13.21 -19.98
N VAL A 130 24.67 -13.82 -20.57
CA VAL A 130 24.42 -13.83 -22.02
C VAL A 130 23.53 -12.66 -22.42
N ARG A 131 22.53 -12.32 -21.59
CA ARG A 131 21.64 -11.17 -21.82
C ARG A 131 22.44 -9.86 -21.84
N ASP A 132 23.38 -9.70 -20.92
CA ASP A 132 24.22 -8.50 -20.82
C ASP A 132 25.15 -8.33 -22.04
N LYS A 133 25.56 -9.42 -22.71
CA LYS A 133 26.34 -9.32 -23.95
C LYS A 133 25.49 -8.93 -25.16
N VAL A 134 24.27 -9.45 -25.24
CA VAL A 134 23.34 -9.18 -26.34
C VAL A 134 22.76 -7.77 -26.27
N GLU A 135 22.56 -7.20 -25.07
CA GLU A 135 22.10 -5.80 -24.91
C GLU A 135 23.22 -4.76 -25.16
N ASN A 136 24.50 -5.17 -25.20
CA ASN A 136 25.66 -4.28 -25.39
C ASN A 136 26.24 -4.29 -26.82
N GLU A 137 25.77 -5.15 -27.71
CA GLU A 137 26.05 -5.13 -29.17
C GLU A 137 24.93 -4.41 -29.94
#